data_AF-A0A0K1RYB2-F1
#
_entry.id   AF-A0A0K1RYB2-F1
#
_cell.length_a   1.000
_cell.length_b   1.000
_cell.length_c   1.000
_cell.angle_alpha   90.00
_cell.angle_beta   90.00
_cell.angle_gamma   90.00
#
_symmetry.space_group_name_H-M   'P 1'
#
loop_
_entity.id
_entity.type
_entity.pdbx_description
1 polymer ?
#
loop_
_entity_poly.entity_id
_entity_poly.type
_entity_poly.pdbx_seq_one_letter_code
_entity_poly.pdbx_strand_id
1 'polypeptide(L)'
;MTSTLLPILPVVDDVLFNFAQSDGFWANLETAFGTSYDVVKATQLRQQWQSRNFSQIPPIEVVNSSVLGSANGAYGISTNKIYLSESFFASASSDALVAVVLEEIGHFVDAQINRVDTVGDEGELFSALARGVSLSPSGLSRIQTEDDHAVVVIDGQEVLIEQASLSGSGGVGGTNKTLQLDPLPQGQTERNVTLTYFYEHYSIPDQFQVRYAGKDIVNTGGLVSGSKTGNVTFKQVQGQDFLNIVVTAPQSGTAWDFSVSTDNAQINFNGLVGDVIKLDLGKQSGNVTLKSLPNSSKGKLLTDGHKWVKT
;
A
#
# COMPACT_ATOMS: atom_id res chain seq x y z
N MET A 1 17.22 -10.88 13.09
CA MET A 1 17.99 -9.87 12.33
C MET A 1 17.40 -8.49 12.59
N THR A 2 17.58 -7.91 13.77
CA THR A 2 16.88 -6.70 14.23
C THR A 2 17.73 -5.42 14.21
N SER A 3 18.95 -5.47 13.68
CA SER A 3 19.95 -4.40 13.86
C SER A 3 19.91 -3.26 12.82
N THR A 4 19.04 -3.31 11.81
CA THR A 4 19.09 -2.38 10.65
C THR A 4 17.98 -1.32 10.64
N LEU A 5 16.93 -1.45 11.46
CA LEU A 5 15.81 -0.48 11.54
C LEU A 5 16.04 0.67 12.54
N LEU A 6 17.06 0.54 13.41
CA LEU A 6 17.40 1.52 14.45
C LEU A 6 17.58 2.98 13.98
N PRO A 7 18.12 3.30 12.78
CA PRO A 7 18.34 4.69 12.42
C PRO A 7 17.09 5.44 11.97
N ILE A 8 16.02 4.75 11.52
CA ILE A 8 14.80 5.44 11.02
C ILE A 8 13.75 5.67 12.10
N LEU A 9 13.70 4.84 13.14
CA LEU A 9 12.69 4.94 14.20
C LEU A 9 12.70 6.30 14.93
N PRO A 10 13.86 6.88 15.30
CA PRO A 10 13.87 8.21 15.91
C PRO A 10 13.26 9.30 15.01
N VAL A 11 13.42 9.19 13.69
CA VAL A 11 12.85 10.15 12.74
C VAL A 11 11.34 9.99 12.65
N VAL A 12 10.84 8.75 12.59
CA VAL A 12 9.40 8.46 12.63
C VAL A 12 8.78 8.99 13.94
N ASP A 13 9.42 8.70 15.08
CA ASP A 13 9.01 9.17 16.40
C ASP A 13 8.96 10.71 16.47
N ASP A 14 9.95 11.40 15.91
CA ASP A 14 9.97 12.86 15.84
C ASP A 14 8.83 13.41 14.96
N VAL A 15 8.53 12.78 13.83
CA VAL A 15 7.40 13.17 12.98
C VAL A 15 6.08 13.02 13.74
N LEU A 16 5.84 11.87 14.38
CA LEU A 16 4.63 11.63 15.17
C LEU A 16 4.52 12.58 16.38
N PHE A 17 5.63 12.81 17.08
CA PHE A 17 5.70 13.77 18.18
C PHE A 17 5.29 15.17 17.70
N ASN A 18 5.92 15.66 16.63
CA ASN A 18 5.63 17.00 16.09
C ASN A 18 4.19 17.11 15.57
N PHE A 19 3.69 16.08 14.88
CA PHE A 19 2.32 16.00 14.43
C PHE A 19 1.32 16.10 15.59
N ALA A 20 1.55 15.37 16.69
CA ALA A 20 0.71 15.39 17.89
C ALA A 20 0.69 16.75 18.61
N GLN A 21 1.77 17.55 18.49
CA GLN A 21 1.84 18.91 19.03
C GLN A 21 1.19 19.95 18.11
N SER A 22 0.96 19.64 16.83
CA SER A 22 0.48 20.62 15.87
C SER A 22 -0.93 21.11 16.16
N ASP A 23 -1.19 22.38 15.85
CA ASP A 23 -2.55 22.96 15.88
C ASP A 23 -3.46 22.29 14.83
N GLY A 24 -2.87 21.74 13.77
CA GLY A 24 -3.56 21.04 12.68
C GLY A 24 -3.92 19.58 12.99
N PHE A 25 -3.54 19.03 14.15
CA PHE A 25 -3.71 17.60 14.46
C PHE A 25 -5.13 17.09 14.17
N TRP A 26 -6.15 17.77 14.70
CA TRP A 26 -7.54 17.34 14.54
C TRP A 26 -8.05 17.47 13.10
N ALA A 27 -7.72 18.57 12.43
CA ALA A 27 -8.11 18.76 11.03
C ALA A 27 -7.47 17.72 10.11
N ASN A 28 -6.21 17.36 10.38
CA ASN A 28 -5.49 16.34 9.62
C ASN A 28 -6.05 14.93 9.90
N LEU A 29 -6.41 14.62 11.16
CA LEU A 29 -7.11 13.37 11.49
C LEU A 29 -8.47 13.27 10.78
N GLU A 30 -9.25 14.36 10.77
CA GLU A 30 -10.53 14.39 10.04
C GLU A 30 -10.34 14.22 8.53
N THR A 31 -9.23 14.74 7.99
CA THR A 31 -8.90 14.59 6.57
C THR A 31 -8.51 13.16 6.22
N ALA A 32 -7.71 12.51 7.06
CA ALA A 32 -7.24 11.14 6.83
C ALA A 32 -8.32 10.09 7.14
N PHE A 33 -8.95 10.16 8.31
CA PHE A 33 -9.75 9.07 8.89
C PHE A 33 -11.26 9.38 8.95
N GLY A 34 -11.69 10.49 8.32
CA GLY A 34 -13.07 10.97 8.35
C GLY A 34 -13.48 11.59 9.69
N THR A 35 -14.79 11.82 9.89
CA THR A 35 -15.32 12.56 11.06
C THR A 35 -16.00 11.69 12.11
N SER A 36 -16.07 10.38 11.88
CA SER A 36 -16.82 9.45 12.74
C SER A 36 -15.94 8.57 13.64
N TYR A 37 -14.63 8.85 13.70
CA TYR A 37 -13.70 8.11 14.54
C TYR A 37 -13.94 8.33 16.04
N ASP A 38 -13.46 7.39 16.86
CA ASP A 38 -13.49 7.46 18.32
C ASP A 38 -12.51 8.53 18.82
N VAL A 39 -13.04 9.73 19.08
CA VAL A 39 -12.27 10.89 19.58
C VAL A 39 -11.56 10.60 20.90
N VAL A 40 -12.08 9.70 21.74
CA VAL A 40 -11.43 9.33 23.01
C VAL A 40 -10.16 8.55 22.73
N LYS A 41 -10.20 7.56 21.84
CA LYS A 41 -9.01 6.80 21.44
C LYS A 41 -7.99 7.68 20.71
N ALA A 42 -8.46 8.53 19.80
CA ALA A 42 -7.59 9.49 19.11
C ALA A 42 -6.89 10.46 20.10
N THR A 43 -7.61 10.90 21.15
CA THR A 43 -7.02 11.73 22.22
C THR A 43 -5.96 10.97 23.00
N GLN A 44 -6.18 9.68 23.30
CA GLN A 44 -5.20 8.84 23.99
C GLN A 44 -3.92 8.65 23.16
N LEU A 45 -4.06 8.33 21.87
CA LEU A 45 -2.92 8.24 20.94
C LEU A 45 -2.13 9.55 20.90
N ARG A 46 -2.83 10.68 20.77
CA ARG A 46 -2.19 12.01 20.79
C ARG A 46 -1.38 12.23 22.06
N GLN A 47 -1.95 11.96 23.24
CA GLN A 47 -1.28 12.14 24.53
C GLN A 47 -0.03 11.26 24.65
N GLN A 48 -0.11 10.01 24.18
CA GLN A 48 1.04 9.09 24.15
C GLN A 48 2.15 9.68 23.28
N TRP A 49 1.86 10.08 22.04
CA TRP A 49 2.84 10.68 21.14
C TRP A 49 3.42 11.99 21.68
N GLN A 50 2.61 12.87 22.29
CA GLN A 50 3.08 14.09 22.95
C GLN A 50 4.05 13.84 24.11
N SER A 51 3.94 12.68 24.77
CA SER A 51 4.86 12.23 25.82
C SER A 51 6.06 11.43 25.31
N ARG A 52 6.22 11.31 23.98
CA ARG A 52 7.19 10.42 23.31
C ARG A 52 7.05 8.96 23.74
N ASN A 53 5.82 8.55 24.05
CA ASN A 53 5.47 7.16 24.26
C ASN A 53 4.94 6.58 22.95
N PHE A 54 5.74 5.68 22.35
CA PHE A 54 5.43 4.98 21.10
C PHE A 54 5.31 3.46 21.32
N SER A 55 5.17 3.01 22.57
CA SER A 55 5.08 1.57 22.90
C SER A 55 3.85 0.86 22.31
N GLN A 56 2.86 1.63 21.87
CA GLN A 56 1.67 1.17 21.16
C GLN A 56 1.89 0.94 19.66
N ILE A 57 2.95 1.50 19.08
CA ILE A 57 3.23 1.36 17.65
C ILE A 57 3.55 -0.12 17.35
N PRO A 58 2.94 -0.72 16.32
CA PRO A 58 3.20 -2.11 15.97
C PRO A 58 4.70 -2.39 15.71
N PRO A 59 5.20 -3.58 16.08
CA PRO A 59 6.56 -3.96 15.73
C PRO A 59 6.71 -4.10 14.21
N ILE A 60 7.89 -3.73 13.72
CA ILE A 60 8.25 -3.82 12.31
C ILE A 60 8.99 -5.14 12.04
N GLU A 61 8.58 -5.85 11.00
CA GLU A 61 9.17 -7.08 10.52
C GLU A 61 9.54 -6.97 9.04
N VAL A 62 10.80 -7.24 8.70
CA VAL A 62 11.21 -7.31 7.29
C VAL A 62 10.96 -8.73 6.78
N VAL A 63 10.15 -8.85 5.73
CA VAL A 63 9.80 -10.13 5.10
C VAL A 63 10.37 -10.20 3.70
N ASN A 64 10.52 -11.42 3.17
CA ASN A 64 10.95 -11.58 1.78
C ASN A 64 9.99 -10.84 0.84
N SER A 65 10.51 -10.14 -0.16
CA SER A 65 9.68 -9.34 -1.08
C SER A 65 8.59 -10.13 -1.79
N SER A 66 8.78 -11.43 -2.01
CA SER A 66 7.73 -12.27 -2.60
C SER A 66 6.49 -12.45 -1.70
N VAL A 67 6.59 -12.16 -0.39
CA VAL A 67 5.47 -12.23 0.57
C VAL A 67 4.50 -11.08 0.35
N LEU A 68 5.01 -9.86 0.15
CA LEU A 68 4.19 -8.65 -0.05
C LEU A 68 3.93 -8.33 -1.53
N GLY A 69 4.53 -9.11 -2.44
CA GLY A 69 4.38 -8.89 -3.87
C GLY A 69 5.00 -7.58 -4.31
N SER A 70 4.17 -6.72 -4.90
CA SER A 70 4.56 -5.38 -5.35
C SER A 70 4.60 -4.31 -4.23
N ALA A 71 4.11 -4.60 -3.02
CA ALA A 71 4.03 -3.60 -1.97
C ALA A 71 5.40 -3.35 -1.29
N ASN A 72 5.64 -2.09 -0.92
CA ASN A 72 6.85 -1.68 -0.20
C ASN A 72 6.75 -1.99 1.30
N GLY A 73 5.56 -1.80 1.85
CA GLY A 73 5.19 -2.09 3.23
C GLY A 73 3.77 -2.62 3.28
N ALA A 74 3.39 -3.13 4.46
CA ALA A 74 2.01 -3.46 4.73
C ALA A 74 1.70 -3.52 6.23
N TYR A 75 0.49 -3.17 6.64
CA TYR A 75 0.01 -3.32 8.01
C TYR A 75 -0.92 -4.53 8.11
N GLY A 76 -0.55 -5.50 8.94
CA GLY A 76 -1.37 -6.69 9.20
C GLY A 76 -2.25 -6.52 10.43
N ILE A 77 -3.55 -6.32 10.22
CA ILE A 77 -4.52 -6.09 11.32
C ILE A 77 -4.56 -7.29 12.28
N SER A 78 -4.58 -8.53 11.76
CA SER A 78 -4.71 -9.74 12.58
C SER A 78 -3.46 -10.07 13.39
N THR A 79 -2.29 -9.66 12.91
CA THR A 79 -0.99 -9.87 13.58
C THR A 79 -0.54 -8.66 14.38
N ASN A 80 -1.15 -7.49 14.15
CA ASN A 80 -0.75 -6.19 14.66
C ASN A 80 0.76 -5.95 14.44
N LYS A 81 1.19 -6.08 13.18
CA LYS A 81 2.58 -5.88 12.75
C LYS A 81 2.64 -5.01 11.50
N ILE A 82 3.73 -4.26 11.40
CA ILE A 82 4.14 -3.60 10.17
C ILE A 82 5.12 -4.53 9.46
N TYR A 83 4.86 -4.87 8.21
CA TYR A 83 5.73 -5.65 7.36
C TYR A 83 6.42 -4.74 6.35
N LEU A 84 7.72 -4.92 6.13
CA LEU A 84 8.46 -4.23 5.07
C LEU A 84 9.03 -5.25 4.09
N SER A 85 8.94 -4.95 2.81
CA SER A 85 9.57 -5.76 1.76
C SER A 85 11.09 -5.65 1.87
N GLU A 86 11.80 -6.79 1.83
CA GLU A 86 13.26 -6.85 1.92
C GLU A 86 13.97 -6.01 0.84
N SER A 87 13.50 -6.06 -0.41
CA SER A 87 14.05 -5.29 -1.53
C SER A 87 13.84 -3.79 -1.37
N PHE A 88 12.68 -3.37 -0.87
CA PHE A 88 12.40 -1.99 -0.51
C PHE A 88 13.32 -1.56 0.63
N PHE A 89 13.38 -2.33 1.71
CA PHE A 89 14.22 -2.04 2.87
C PHE A 89 15.71 -1.91 2.52
N ALA A 90 16.20 -2.72 1.58
CA ALA A 90 17.60 -2.70 1.16
C ALA A 90 17.98 -1.52 0.24
N SER A 91 17.02 -0.93 -0.48
CA SER A 91 17.30 0.04 -1.56
C SER A 91 16.66 1.42 -1.37
N ALA A 92 15.70 1.54 -0.46
CA ALA A 92 14.99 2.78 -0.20
C ALA A 92 15.88 3.86 0.42
N SER A 93 15.60 5.12 0.07
CA SER A 93 16.12 6.26 0.81
C SER A 93 15.51 6.32 2.22
N SER A 94 16.17 6.99 3.15
CA SER A 94 15.61 7.23 4.49
C SER A 94 14.24 7.90 4.43
N ASP A 95 14.05 8.87 3.53
CA ASP A 95 12.77 9.56 3.37
C ASP A 95 11.67 8.64 2.86
N ALA A 96 11.98 7.70 1.96
CA ALA A 96 11.02 6.72 1.48
C ALA A 96 10.65 5.71 2.59
N LEU A 97 11.63 5.24 3.36
CA LEU A 97 11.39 4.38 4.52
C LEU A 97 10.49 5.05 5.57
N VAL A 98 10.76 6.32 5.88
CA VAL A 98 9.93 7.09 6.82
C VAL A 98 8.51 7.27 6.26
N ALA A 99 8.34 7.46 4.95
CA ALA A 99 7.01 7.60 4.33
C ALA A 99 6.18 6.34 4.54
N VAL A 100 6.73 5.20 4.13
CA VAL A 100 6.04 3.91 4.20
C VAL A 100 5.76 3.54 5.65
N VAL A 101 6.74 3.66 6.56
CA VAL A 101 6.48 3.33 7.97
C VAL A 101 5.40 4.22 8.59
N LEU A 102 5.34 5.52 8.24
CA LEU A 102 4.26 6.39 8.74
C LEU A 102 2.90 6.04 8.13
N GLU A 103 2.88 5.57 6.90
CA GLU A 103 1.68 5.09 6.19
C GLU A 103 1.13 3.84 6.88
N GLU A 104 1.99 2.85 7.18
CA GLU A 104 1.57 1.67 7.94
C GLU A 104 1.15 1.99 9.40
N ILE A 105 1.70 3.06 9.98
CA ILE A 105 1.22 3.59 11.27
C ILE A 105 -0.14 4.26 11.10
N GLY A 106 -0.43 4.88 9.97
CA GLY A 106 -1.73 5.44 9.62
C GLY A 106 -2.82 4.38 9.59
N HIS A 107 -2.60 3.27 8.89
CA HIS A 107 -3.49 2.09 8.89
C HIS A 107 -3.70 1.53 10.30
N PHE A 108 -2.63 1.41 11.10
CA PHE A 108 -2.77 1.04 12.51
C PHE A 108 -3.67 2.01 13.29
N VAL A 109 -3.48 3.32 13.10
CA VAL A 109 -4.28 4.35 13.78
C VAL A 109 -5.74 4.23 13.38
N ASP A 110 -6.04 4.10 12.09
CA ASP A 110 -7.40 3.90 11.59
C ASP A 110 -8.06 2.70 12.28
N ALA A 111 -7.40 1.54 12.23
CA ALA A 111 -7.88 0.31 12.87
C ALA A 111 -8.11 0.44 14.39
N GLN A 112 -7.44 1.38 15.07
CA GLN A 112 -7.70 1.67 16.47
C GLN A 112 -8.91 2.57 16.67
N ILE A 113 -9.02 3.65 15.91
CA ILE A 113 -9.98 4.73 16.16
C ILE A 113 -11.30 4.55 15.42
N ASN A 114 -11.29 3.83 14.31
CA ASN A 114 -12.46 3.52 13.50
C ASN A 114 -12.94 2.08 13.75
N ARG A 115 -14.23 1.86 13.50
CA ARG A 115 -14.86 0.53 13.60
C ARG A 115 -14.89 -0.22 12.28
N VAL A 116 -14.92 0.56 11.21
CA VAL A 116 -14.93 0.16 9.82
C VAL A 116 -13.80 0.93 9.20
N ASP A 117 -12.99 0.23 8.43
CA ASP A 117 -11.89 0.80 7.68
C ASP A 117 -12.32 2.03 6.84
N THR A 118 -11.44 3.02 6.73
CA THR A 118 -11.69 4.24 5.99
C THR A 118 -11.48 3.98 4.50
N VAL A 119 -12.44 4.38 3.67
CA VAL A 119 -12.31 4.17 2.22
C VAL A 119 -11.13 4.95 1.65
N GLY A 120 -10.31 4.26 0.85
CA GLY A 120 -9.11 4.80 0.21
C GLY A 120 -7.87 4.20 0.83
N ASP A 121 -6.76 4.89 0.68
CA ASP A 121 -5.51 4.62 1.40
C ASP A 121 -5.29 5.75 2.44
N GLU A 122 -5.97 5.62 3.58
CA GLU A 122 -5.88 6.57 4.69
C GLU A 122 -4.50 6.58 5.35
N GLY A 123 -3.75 5.48 5.22
CA GLY A 123 -2.35 5.37 5.59
C GLY A 123 -1.48 6.35 4.81
N GLU A 124 -1.53 6.33 3.47
CA GLU A 124 -0.76 7.21 2.60
C GLU A 124 -1.15 8.68 2.88
N LEU A 125 -2.46 8.95 3.02
CA LEU A 125 -2.95 10.28 3.34
C LEU A 125 -2.42 10.77 4.70
N PHE A 126 -2.47 9.93 5.73
CA PHE A 126 -1.93 10.24 7.05
C PHE A 126 -0.42 10.52 6.98
N SER A 127 0.35 9.68 6.28
CA SER A 127 1.80 9.85 6.12
C SER A 127 2.14 11.20 5.48
N ALA A 128 1.45 11.56 4.40
CA ALA A 128 1.63 12.84 3.74
C ALA A 128 1.35 14.02 4.69
N LEU A 129 0.24 13.99 5.42
CA LEU A 129 -0.15 15.04 6.35
C LEU A 129 0.81 15.17 7.54
N ALA A 130 1.22 14.04 8.13
CA ALA A 130 2.16 14.01 9.25
C ALA A 130 3.53 14.59 8.88
N ARG A 131 3.96 14.36 7.63
CA ARG A 131 5.22 14.89 7.07
C ARG A 131 5.11 16.31 6.53
N GLY A 132 3.91 16.88 6.45
CA GLY A 132 3.66 18.19 5.83
C GLY A 132 3.86 18.19 4.30
N VAL A 133 3.71 17.04 3.65
CA VAL A 133 3.75 16.92 2.18
C VAL A 133 2.45 17.47 1.60
N SER A 134 2.56 18.38 0.63
CA SER A 134 1.40 18.92 -0.07
C SER A 134 0.97 17.98 -1.19
N LEU A 135 -0.29 17.56 -1.17
CA LEU A 135 -0.89 16.73 -2.21
C LEU A 135 -1.57 17.61 -3.26
N SER A 136 -1.41 17.26 -4.54
CA SER A 136 -2.22 17.82 -5.61
C SER A 136 -3.68 17.35 -5.48
N PRO A 137 -4.67 18.07 -6.06
CA PRO A 137 -6.07 17.62 -6.04
C PRO A 137 -6.27 16.24 -6.68
N SER A 138 -5.50 15.93 -7.73
CA SER A 138 -5.47 14.63 -8.40
C SER A 138 -4.86 13.54 -7.52
N GLY A 139 -3.75 13.84 -6.82
CA GLY A 139 -3.12 12.94 -5.86
C GLY A 139 -4.06 12.61 -4.71
N LEU A 140 -4.70 13.62 -4.12
CA LEU A 140 -5.71 13.43 -3.08
C LEU A 140 -6.88 12.58 -3.58
N SER A 141 -7.41 12.88 -4.76
CA SER A 141 -8.52 12.11 -5.33
C SER A 141 -8.14 10.66 -5.63
N ARG A 142 -6.89 10.37 -6.01
CA ARG A 142 -6.41 9.00 -6.17
C ARG A 142 -6.45 8.28 -4.82
N ILE A 143 -5.76 8.84 -3.82
CA ILE A 143 -5.59 8.25 -2.49
C ILE A 143 -6.95 7.91 -1.87
N GLN A 144 -7.91 8.85 -1.94
CA GLN A 144 -9.27 8.66 -1.40
C GLN A 144 -10.12 7.58 -2.12
N THR A 145 -9.60 6.97 -3.18
CA THR A 145 -10.30 5.94 -3.97
C THR A 145 -9.44 4.70 -4.21
N GLU A 146 -8.25 4.65 -3.64
CA GLU A 146 -7.34 3.51 -3.75
C GLU A 146 -7.91 2.30 -3.00
N ASP A 147 -7.67 1.11 -3.53
CA ASP A 147 -7.92 -0.17 -2.86
C ASP A 147 -6.55 -0.80 -2.64
N ASP A 148 -6.07 -0.65 -1.41
CA ASP A 148 -4.75 -1.04 -0.91
C ASP A 148 -4.79 -2.39 -0.16
N HIS A 149 -5.93 -3.08 -0.18
CA HIS A 149 -6.16 -4.28 0.61
C HIS A 149 -5.69 -5.56 -0.09
N ALA A 150 -4.84 -6.35 0.55
CA ALA A 150 -4.41 -7.66 0.05
C ALA A 150 -4.52 -8.77 1.09
N VAL A 151 -4.38 -10.01 0.61
CA VAL A 151 -4.21 -11.21 1.44
C VAL A 151 -2.85 -11.81 1.11
N VAL A 152 -2.02 -11.99 2.13
CA VAL A 152 -0.70 -12.61 2.01
C VAL A 152 -0.58 -13.81 2.93
N VAL A 153 0.41 -14.67 2.67
CA VAL A 153 0.70 -15.83 3.53
C VAL A 153 2.00 -15.57 4.30
N ILE A 154 1.90 -15.45 5.62
CA ILE A 154 3.02 -15.22 6.54
C ILE A 154 3.07 -16.39 7.52
N ASP A 155 4.20 -17.09 7.59
CA ASP A 155 4.37 -18.30 8.41
C ASP A 155 3.29 -19.38 8.18
N GLY A 156 2.76 -19.45 6.95
CA GLY A 156 1.71 -20.40 6.57
C GLY A 156 0.29 -19.99 7.00
N GLN A 157 0.11 -18.77 7.51
CA GLN A 157 -1.20 -18.20 7.85
C GLN A 157 -1.59 -17.10 6.86
N GLU A 158 -2.86 -17.07 6.45
CA GLU A 158 -3.42 -15.97 5.68
C GLU A 158 -3.56 -14.73 6.57
N VAL A 159 -3.00 -13.62 6.12
CA VAL A 159 -3.02 -12.32 6.82
C VAL A 159 -3.61 -11.29 5.86
N LEU A 160 -4.68 -10.63 6.29
CA LEU A 160 -5.21 -9.45 5.64
C LEU A 160 -4.31 -8.26 5.93
N ILE A 161 -3.95 -7.54 4.89
CA ILE A 161 -3.05 -6.40 4.95
C ILE A 161 -3.61 -5.21 4.17
N GLU A 162 -3.28 -4.01 4.63
CA GLU A 162 -3.32 -2.75 3.86
C GLU A 162 -1.88 -2.46 3.39
N GLN A 163 -1.70 -1.95 2.18
CA GLN A 163 -0.41 -1.99 1.47
C GLN A 163 0.06 -0.61 1.01
N ALA A 164 1.31 -0.29 1.35
CA ALA A 164 1.99 0.83 0.69
C ALA A 164 2.42 0.50 -0.75
N SER A 165 1.77 1.16 -1.71
CA SER A 165 2.09 1.12 -3.15
C SER A 165 3.54 1.59 -3.45
N LEU A 166 4.12 1.15 -4.58
CA LEU A 166 5.41 1.69 -5.01
C LEU A 166 5.25 3.13 -5.50
N SER A 167 5.74 4.09 -4.72
CA SER A 167 5.71 5.50 -5.07
C SER A 167 7.09 6.12 -5.23
N GLY A 168 7.13 7.29 -5.83
CA GLY A 168 8.32 8.12 -5.92
C GLY A 168 7.99 9.56 -6.26
N SER A 169 8.83 10.46 -5.78
CA SER A 169 8.77 11.88 -6.09
C SER A 169 10.15 12.44 -6.39
N GLY A 170 10.18 13.57 -7.08
CA GLY A 170 11.44 14.24 -7.40
C GLY A 170 11.23 15.55 -8.15
N GLY A 171 12.35 16.12 -8.59
CA GLY A 171 12.37 17.29 -9.45
C GLY A 171 13.23 17.06 -10.67
N VAL A 172 14.11 18.00 -11.00
CA VAL A 172 14.99 17.86 -12.16
C VAL A 172 15.86 16.60 -12.07
N GLY A 173 15.96 15.88 -13.18
CA GLY A 173 16.59 14.56 -13.25
C GLY A 173 15.58 13.44 -13.48
N GLY A 174 16.07 12.24 -13.73
CA GLY A 174 15.22 11.07 -13.85
C GLY A 174 15.30 10.18 -12.62
N THR A 175 14.33 9.29 -12.47
CA THR A 175 14.45 8.14 -11.58
C THR A 175 14.30 6.84 -12.36
N ASN A 176 14.89 5.78 -11.83
CA ASN A 176 14.66 4.42 -12.26
C ASN A 176 14.41 3.58 -11.02
N LYS A 177 13.16 3.16 -10.84
CA LYS A 177 12.75 2.27 -9.76
C LYS A 177 12.37 0.91 -10.33
N THR A 178 12.63 -0.13 -9.57
CA THR A 178 12.21 -1.48 -9.93
C THR A 178 11.06 -1.90 -9.02
N LEU A 179 9.99 -2.41 -9.62
CA LEU A 179 8.91 -3.09 -8.92
C LEU A 179 9.08 -4.59 -9.14
N GLN A 180 9.13 -5.35 -8.05
CA GLN A 180 9.11 -6.81 -8.12
C GLN A 180 7.66 -7.27 -8.28
N LEU A 181 7.42 -8.14 -9.26
CA LEU A 181 6.14 -8.80 -9.44
C LEU A 181 6.04 -10.01 -8.50
N ASP A 182 4.81 -10.35 -8.11
CA ASP A 182 4.53 -11.64 -7.50
C ASP A 182 5.14 -12.79 -8.31
N PRO A 183 5.64 -13.84 -7.65
CA PRO A 183 6.00 -15.07 -8.33
C PRO A 183 4.82 -15.64 -9.13
N LEU A 184 5.13 -16.27 -10.26
CA LEU A 184 4.12 -17.04 -10.99
C LEU A 184 3.56 -18.16 -10.09
N PRO A 185 2.25 -18.44 -10.14
CA PRO A 185 1.67 -19.59 -9.47
C PRO A 185 2.37 -20.89 -9.89
N GLN A 186 2.51 -21.82 -8.96
CA GLN A 186 3.20 -23.08 -9.20
C GLN A 186 2.65 -23.80 -10.44
N GLY A 187 3.53 -24.17 -11.37
CA GLY A 187 3.17 -24.87 -12.60
C GLY A 187 2.70 -23.98 -13.76
N GLN A 188 2.63 -22.65 -13.58
CA GLN A 188 2.36 -21.71 -14.66
C GLN A 188 3.64 -21.11 -15.22
N THR A 189 3.65 -20.87 -16.54
CA THR A 189 4.76 -20.19 -17.26
C THR A 189 4.42 -18.74 -17.61
N GLU A 190 3.15 -18.35 -17.48
CA GLU A 190 2.68 -16.98 -17.67
C GLU A 190 1.40 -16.70 -16.88
N ARG A 191 1.15 -15.43 -16.52
CA ARG A 191 -0.14 -14.96 -15.98
C ARG A 191 -0.46 -13.56 -16.50
N ASN A 192 -1.75 -13.21 -16.54
CA ASN A 192 -2.13 -11.80 -16.72
C ASN A 192 -1.90 -11.05 -15.40
N VAL A 193 -1.29 -9.87 -15.50
CA VAL A 193 -1.11 -8.92 -14.41
C VAL A 193 -1.72 -7.60 -14.85
N THR A 194 -2.56 -7.02 -14.00
CA THR A 194 -3.07 -5.67 -14.17
C THR A 194 -2.21 -4.74 -13.31
N LEU A 195 -1.62 -3.76 -13.97
CA LEU A 195 -0.88 -2.67 -13.36
C LEU A 195 -1.83 -1.49 -13.20
N THR A 196 -1.90 -0.91 -12.01
CA THR A 196 -2.49 0.40 -11.77
C THR A 196 -1.36 1.40 -11.61
N TYR A 197 -1.49 2.56 -12.25
CA TYR A 197 -0.49 3.61 -12.16
C TYR A 197 -1.12 4.98 -12.04
N PHE A 198 -0.39 5.87 -11.38
CA PHE A 198 -0.63 7.30 -11.34
C PHE A 198 0.67 8.04 -11.58
N TYR A 199 0.59 9.16 -12.30
CA TYR A 199 1.65 10.17 -12.32
C TYR A 199 1.04 11.56 -12.18
N GLU A 200 1.83 12.49 -11.64
CA GLU A 200 1.59 13.94 -11.64
C GLU A 200 2.90 14.64 -12.04
N HIS A 201 2.86 15.43 -13.10
CA HIS A 201 4.00 16.26 -13.55
C HIS A 201 3.73 17.76 -13.36
N TYR A 202 2.68 18.12 -12.62
CA TYR A 202 2.27 19.48 -12.32
C TYR A 202 2.25 20.36 -13.59
N SER A 203 2.94 21.49 -13.57
CA SER A 203 2.94 22.45 -14.67
C SER A 203 4.12 22.28 -15.63
N ILE A 204 5.22 21.64 -15.20
CA ILE A 204 6.45 21.52 -16.00
C ILE A 204 6.50 20.11 -16.59
N PRO A 205 6.50 19.95 -17.93
CA PRO A 205 6.34 18.63 -18.53
C PRO A 205 7.49 17.65 -18.28
N ASP A 206 7.14 16.44 -17.84
CA ASP A 206 8.04 15.31 -17.64
C ASP A 206 7.53 14.06 -18.38
N GLN A 207 8.33 13.00 -18.44
CA GLN A 207 7.94 11.72 -19.06
C GLN A 207 7.89 10.60 -18.03
N PHE A 208 6.77 9.86 -18.02
CA PHE A 208 6.57 8.67 -17.21
C PHE A 208 6.51 7.42 -18.09
N GLN A 209 7.26 6.39 -17.70
CA GLN A 209 7.27 5.10 -18.37
C GLN A 209 7.25 3.96 -17.36
N VAL A 210 6.55 2.88 -17.72
CA VAL A 210 6.69 1.58 -17.05
C VAL A 210 7.10 0.57 -18.11
N ARG A 211 8.20 -0.14 -17.84
CA ARG A 211 8.80 -1.10 -18.77
C ARG A 211 8.77 -2.51 -18.20
N TYR A 212 8.35 -3.45 -19.01
CA TYR A 212 8.36 -4.88 -18.72
C TYR A 212 9.20 -5.62 -19.78
N ALA A 213 10.16 -6.44 -19.34
CA ALA A 213 11.06 -7.17 -20.24
C ALA A 213 11.70 -6.28 -21.34
N GLY A 214 12.07 -5.05 -20.98
CA GLY A 214 12.68 -4.06 -21.90
C GLY A 214 11.71 -3.35 -22.85
N LYS A 215 10.40 -3.61 -22.77
CA LYS A 215 9.37 -2.95 -23.59
C LYS A 215 8.51 -2.02 -22.74
N ASP A 216 8.17 -0.87 -23.28
CA ASP A 216 7.23 0.04 -22.65
C ASP A 216 5.82 -0.58 -22.64
N ILE A 217 5.22 -0.71 -21.46
CA ILE A 217 3.81 -1.06 -21.26
C ILE A 217 2.97 0.17 -20.89
N VAL A 218 3.60 1.18 -20.30
CA VAL A 218 3.05 2.53 -20.11
C VAL A 218 4.10 3.52 -20.62
N ASN A 219 3.69 4.50 -21.42
CA ASN A 219 4.53 5.60 -21.87
C ASN A 219 3.66 6.81 -22.21
N THR A 220 4.04 7.99 -21.75
CA THR A 220 3.37 9.26 -22.08
C THR A 220 3.58 9.70 -23.54
N GLY A 221 4.50 9.07 -24.28
CA GLY A 221 4.81 9.38 -25.68
C GLY A 221 5.70 10.61 -25.86
N GLY A 222 6.18 11.20 -24.76
CA GLY A 222 6.95 12.43 -24.70
C GLY A 222 6.78 13.14 -23.36
N LEU A 223 7.28 14.38 -23.26
CA LEU A 223 7.07 15.20 -22.06
C LEU A 223 5.62 15.70 -22.01
N VAL A 224 4.94 15.46 -20.90
CA VAL A 224 3.56 15.89 -20.64
C VAL A 224 3.46 16.52 -19.26
N SER A 225 2.59 17.50 -19.09
CA SER A 225 2.23 18.08 -17.80
C SER A 225 0.90 17.51 -17.29
N GLY A 226 0.56 17.80 -16.05
CA GLY A 226 -0.63 17.32 -15.36
C GLY A 226 -0.51 15.86 -14.93
N SER A 227 -1.66 15.29 -14.55
CA SER A 227 -1.76 13.95 -13.99
C SER A 227 -2.60 13.00 -14.80
N LYS A 228 -2.37 11.70 -14.57
CA LYS A 228 -3.23 10.63 -15.07
C LYS A 228 -3.16 9.42 -14.16
N THR A 229 -4.32 8.87 -13.82
CA THR A 229 -4.48 7.51 -13.31
C THR A 229 -4.87 6.60 -14.47
N GLY A 230 -4.34 5.38 -14.51
CA GLY A 230 -4.71 4.39 -15.51
C GLY A 230 -4.39 2.97 -15.09
N ASN A 231 -4.88 2.02 -15.89
CA ASN A 231 -4.55 0.61 -15.76
C ASN A 231 -4.05 0.05 -17.09
N VAL A 232 -3.16 -0.93 -17.02
CA VAL A 232 -2.73 -1.72 -18.18
C VAL A 232 -2.61 -3.19 -17.78
N THR A 233 -3.12 -4.08 -18.61
CA THR A 233 -2.93 -5.53 -18.41
C THR A 233 -1.85 -6.04 -19.35
N PHE A 234 -0.87 -6.75 -18.80
CA PHE A 234 0.19 -7.39 -19.56
C PHE A 234 0.36 -8.85 -19.10
N LYS A 235 1.10 -9.64 -19.90
CA LYS A 235 1.42 -11.02 -19.55
C LYS A 235 2.78 -11.10 -18.88
N GLN A 236 2.79 -11.41 -17.58
CA GLN A 236 4.00 -11.85 -16.89
C GLN A 236 4.39 -13.22 -17.45
N VAL A 237 5.69 -13.47 -17.65
CA VAL A 237 6.24 -14.73 -18.14
C VAL A 237 7.38 -15.17 -17.24
N GLN A 238 7.64 -16.48 -17.20
CA GLN A 238 8.64 -17.06 -16.31
C GLN A 238 10.03 -16.42 -16.50
N GLY A 239 10.65 -16.02 -15.40
CA GLY A 239 11.96 -15.39 -15.37
C GLY A 239 11.97 -13.89 -15.73
N GLN A 240 10.80 -13.26 -15.82
CA GLN A 240 10.63 -11.83 -15.99
C GLN A 240 9.75 -11.31 -14.86
N ASP A 241 10.36 -11.03 -13.72
CA ASP A 241 9.65 -10.76 -12.47
C ASP A 241 9.79 -9.30 -12.03
N PHE A 242 10.18 -8.41 -12.95
CA PHE A 242 10.46 -7.01 -12.65
C PHE A 242 9.86 -6.05 -13.67
N LEU A 243 9.33 -4.95 -13.15
CA LEU A 243 9.00 -3.76 -13.91
C LEU A 243 10.02 -2.66 -13.61
N ASN A 244 10.39 -1.88 -14.62
CA ASN A 244 11.20 -0.68 -14.44
C ASN A 244 10.32 0.55 -14.65
N ILE A 245 10.21 1.36 -13.61
CA ILE A 245 9.48 2.62 -13.58
C ILE A 245 10.51 3.73 -13.82
N VAL A 246 10.31 4.49 -14.88
CA VAL A 246 11.22 5.55 -15.30
C VAL A 246 10.47 6.87 -15.34
N VAL A 247 10.96 7.84 -14.58
CA VAL A 247 10.60 9.26 -14.79
C VAL A 247 11.79 9.95 -15.42
N THR A 248 11.54 10.78 -16.43
CA THR A 248 12.55 11.63 -17.06
C THR A 248 12.09 13.08 -16.98
N ALA A 249 12.80 13.89 -16.19
CA ALA A 249 12.41 15.27 -15.90
C ALA A 249 13.54 16.25 -16.27
N PRO A 250 13.64 16.70 -17.53
CA PRO A 250 14.81 17.41 -18.03
C PRO A 250 14.83 18.90 -17.67
N GLN A 251 13.73 19.46 -17.18
CA GLN A 251 13.56 20.90 -16.99
C GLN A 251 13.82 21.31 -15.54
N SER A 252 14.59 22.39 -15.35
CA SER A 252 14.84 22.93 -14.01
C SER A 252 13.55 23.46 -13.38
N GLY A 253 13.40 23.24 -12.07
CA GLY A 253 12.22 23.64 -11.31
C GLY A 253 11.02 22.70 -11.47
N THR A 254 11.15 21.63 -12.25
CA THR A 254 10.11 20.60 -12.32
C THR A 254 9.94 19.87 -11.00
N ALA A 255 8.76 19.30 -10.82
CA ALA A 255 8.40 18.39 -9.75
C ALA A 255 7.52 17.29 -10.36
N TRP A 256 7.67 16.08 -9.84
CA TRP A 256 6.85 14.95 -10.27
C TRP A 256 6.61 14.00 -9.11
N ASP A 257 5.48 13.33 -9.17
CA ASP A 257 5.08 12.23 -8.29
C ASP A 257 4.55 11.07 -9.12
N PHE A 258 4.74 9.84 -8.65
CA PHE A 258 4.07 8.66 -9.20
C PHE A 258 3.74 7.66 -8.11
N SER A 259 2.73 6.83 -8.38
CA SER A 259 2.49 5.57 -7.69
C SER A 259 2.21 4.46 -8.70
N VAL A 260 2.65 3.25 -8.37
CA VAL A 260 2.47 2.05 -9.18
C VAL A 260 2.20 0.88 -8.25
N SER A 261 1.15 0.13 -8.57
CA SER A 261 0.79 -1.12 -7.92
C SER A 261 0.34 -2.14 -8.95
N THR A 262 0.37 -3.41 -8.58
CA THR A 262 -0.22 -4.48 -9.40
C THR A 262 -1.30 -5.17 -8.61
N ASP A 263 -2.33 -5.66 -9.30
CA ASP A 263 -3.44 -6.40 -8.69
C ASP A 263 -2.95 -7.40 -7.65
N ASN A 264 -3.58 -7.34 -6.48
CA ASN A 264 -3.36 -8.22 -5.36
C ASN A 264 -3.52 -9.68 -5.76
N ALA A 265 -2.67 -10.51 -5.17
CA ALA A 265 -2.60 -11.95 -5.40
C ALA A 265 -4.02 -12.55 -5.42
N GLN A 266 -4.36 -13.25 -6.50
CA GLN A 266 -5.53 -14.13 -6.49
C GLN A 266 -5.26 -15.24 -5.46
N ILE A 267 -6.18 -15.44 -4.52
CA ILE A 267 -6.10 -16.60 -3.63
C ILE A 267 -6.36 -17.85 -4.47
N ASN A 268 -5.27 -18.54 -4.83
CA ASN A 268 -5.33 -19.80 -5.54
C ASN A 268 -5.48 -20.93 -4.52
N PHE A 269 -6.69 -21.48 -4.41
CA PHE A 269 -6.93 -22.64 -3.56
C PHE A 269 -6.69 -23.94 -4.33
N ASN A 270 -5.70 -24.73 -3.92
CA ASN A 270 -5.51 -26.12 -4.36
C ASN A 270 -6.34 -27.09 -3.50
N GLY A 271 -7.65 -26.86 -3.43
CA GLY A 271 -8.57 -27.76 -2.73
C GLY A 271 -8.84 -29.03 -3.53
N LEU A 272 -8.73 -30.20 -2.89
CA LEU A 272 -9.29 -31.44 -3.40
C LEU A 272 -10.82 -31.45 -3.22
N VAL A 273 -11.51 -32.29 -3.99
CA VAL A 273 -12.95 -32.47 -3.83
C VAL A 273 -13.25 -32.96 -2.42
N GLY A 274 -13.89 -32.12 -1.61
CA GLY A 274 -14.25 -32.41 -0.22
C GLY A 274 -13.61 -31.48 0.81
N ASP A 275 -12.63 -30.66 0.42
CA ASP A 275 -11.99 -29.71 1.32
C ASP A 275 -12.95 -28.58 1.72
N VAL A 276 -12.97 -28.25 3.02
CA VAL A 276 -13.60 -27.05 3.54
C VAL A 276 -12.52 -26.01 3.73
N ILE A 277 -12.52 -25.00 2.87
CA ILE A 277 -11.62 -23.87 2.94
C ILE A 277 -12.36 -22.75 3.65
N LYS A 278 -11.93 -22.41 4.86
CA LYS A 278 -12.44 -21.26 5.60
C LYS A 278 -11.65 -20.04 5.19
N LEU A 279 -12.34 -19.08 4.62
CA LEU A 279 -11.80 -17.75 4.35
C LEU A 279 -12.34 -16.81 5.44
N ASP A 280 -11.47 -16.38 6.35
CA ASP A 280 -11.83 -15.35 7.32
C ASP A 280 -11.62 -13.98 6.68
N LEU A 281 -12.72 -13.34 6.29
CA LEU A 281 -12.71 -12.04 5.61
C LEU A 281 -12.59 -10.86 6.57
N GLY A 282 -12.40 -11.10 7.88
CA GLY A 282 -12.26 -10.03 8.86
C GLY A 282 -13.44 -9.04 8.87
N LYS A 283 -13.21 -7.86 9.44
CA LYS A 283 -14.20 -6.77 9.52
C LYS A 283 -14.26 -5.91 8.24
N GLN A 284 -14.09 -6.50 7.06
CA GLN A 284 -14.04 -5.72 5.83
C GLN A 284 -15.42 -5.22 5.39
N SER A 285 -15.45 -3.99 4.86
CA SER A 285 -16.52 -3.51 3.98
C SER A 285 -16.01 -3.48 2.54
N GLY A 286 -16.46 -4.43 1.70
CA GLY A 286 -16.09 -4.51 0.29
C GLY A 286 -16.73 -5.70 -0.43
N ASN A 287 -16.78 -5.68 -1.76
CA ASN A 287 -17.26 -6.81 -2.57
C ASN A 287 -16.10 -7.79 -2.85
N VAL A 288 -16.01 -8.86 -2.07
CA VAL A 288 -15.08 -9.96 -2.35
C VAL A 288 -15.59 -10.75 -3.57
N THR A 289 -14.85 -10.68 -4.68
CA THR A 289 -15.22 -11.37 -5.92
C THR A 289 -14.39 -12.64 -6.09
N LEU A 290 -15.01 -13.81 -5.88
CA LEU A 290 -14.40 -15.10 -6.22
C LEU A 290 -14.34 -15.26 -7.74
N LYS A 291 -13.16 -15.08 -8.35
CA LYS A 291 -12.98 -15.12 -9.80
C LYS A 291 -13.12 -16.53 -10.42
N SER A 292 -12.87 -17.61 -9.67
CA SER A 292 -13.17 -18.98 -10.13
C SER A 292 -13.26 -20.03 -9.00
N LEU A 293 -14.04 -21.08 -9.23
CA LEU A 293 -13.98 -22.34 -8.46
C LEU A 293 -13.25 -23.40 -9.32
N PRO A 294 -12.47 -24.31 -8.72
CA PRO A 294 -12.03 -25.51 -9.41
C PRO A 294 -13.28 -26.36 -9.71
N ASN A 295 -13.81 -26.19 -10.93
CA ASN A 295 -15.01 -26.84 -11.45
C ASN A 295 -16.33 -26.36 -10.79
N SER A 296 -17.01 -25.42 -11.47
CA SER A 296 -18.31 -24.83 -11.09
C SER A 296 -19.46 -25.83 -10.90
N SER A 297 -19.26 -27.11 -11.23
CA SER A 297 -20.24 -28.18 -11.06
C SER A 297 -20.10 -28.98 -9.74
N LYS A 298 -19.09 -28.70 -8.89
CA LYS A 298 -18.80 -29.52 -7.69
C LYS A 298 -18.50 -28.75 -6.39
N GLY A 299 -18.34 -27.43 -6.45
CA GLY A 299 -18.16 -26.58 -5.26
C GLY A 299 -19.42 -25.77 -4.92
N LYS A 300 -19.76 -25.66 -3.63
CA LYS A 300 -20.82 -24.78 -3.13
C LYS A 300 -20.21 -23.81 -2.13
N LEU A 301 -20.48 -22.51 -2.28
CA LEU A 301 -20.17 -21.54 -1.24
C LEU A 301 -21.03 -21.86 -0.01
N LEU A 302 -20.39 -22.22 1.09
CA LEU A 302 -21.04 -22.36 2.39
C LEU A 302 -20.84 -21.02 3.11
N THR A 303 -21.90 -20.21 3.17
CA THR A 303 -21.91 -19.08 4.09
C THR A 303 -22.35 -19.61 5.44
N ASP A 304 -21.50 -19.45 6.46
CA ASP A 304 -21.89 -19.73 7.84
C ASP A 304 -23.01 -18.73 8.18
N GLY A 305 -24.25 -19.21 8.21
CA GLY A 305 -25.49 -18.42 8.28
C GLY A 305 -25.70 -17.65 9.59
N HIS A 306 -24.65 -17.09 10.19
CA HIS A 306 -24.76 -16.11 11.25
C HIS A 306 -25.34 -14.82 10.66
N LYS A 307 -26.68 -14.74 10.73
CA LYS A 307 -27.38 -13.45 10.70
C LYS A 307 -26.69 -12.56 11.73
N TRP A 308 -26.04 -11.51 11.26
CA TRP A 308 -25.64 -10.39 12.09
C TRP A 308 -26.92 -9.81 12.71
N VAL A 309 -27.22 -10.21 13.94
CA VAL A 309 -28.30 -9.59 14.71
C VAL A 309 -27.78 -8.22 15.12
N LYS A 310 -28.38 -7.17 14.55
CA LYS A 310 -28.26 -5.81 15.07
C LYS A 310 -28.71 -5.81 16.52
N THR A 311 -27.79 -5.55 17.44
CA THR A 311 -28.07 -5.00 18.76
C THR A 311 -27.41 -3.65 18.87
#